data_AF-A0A5R9NZP7-F1
#
_entry.id   AF-A0A5R9NZP7-F1
#
_cell.length_a   1.000
_cell.length_b   1.000
_cell.length_c   1.000
_cell.angle_alpha   90.00
_cell.angle_beta   90.00
_cell.angle_gamma   90.00
#
_symmetry.space_group_name_H-M   'P 1'
#
loop_
_entity.id
_entity.type
_entity.pdbx_description
1 polymer ?
#
loop_
_entity_poly.entity_id
_entity_poly.type
_entity_poly.pdbx_seq_one_letter_code
_entity_poly.pdbx_strand_id
1 'polypeptide(L)'
;MTTEQTASGPFRIILDEIGYYDPAIDDRLKETLRALDGITNATYVVTGDMVFVFDKLVSLVKKHLKDHPDADPRDFASDMVSAATMPIAEAVKDWRVVPLGFRVEPEHPGFRIWHTELHAHLPQDFATKDDANDAFVSLLKGENIPGDGNFAYKGQNLIYTHSMDPDLLPEKPKVLRKCPAVQQTITALGGTEFLKGFSPVSKARFERIQAIEKRWVLDRERMRSDALHNIDELWLQLENFSWAACNGVDDEISDYASEDLVKLRNLYPGLKQLSDKSLYHHFDGFQLTCRSLSN
;
A
#
# COMPACT_ATOMS: atom_id res chain seq x y z
N MET A 1 11.78 -16.12 -60.05
CA MET A 1 11.54 -14.81 -60.68
C MET A 1 10.20 -14.31 -60.15
N THR A 2 10.25 -13.56 -59.04
CA THR A 2 10.20 -12.08 -58.96
C THR A 2 8.73 -11.63 -58.91
N THR A 3 8.18 -11.39 -57.72
CA THR A 3 8.17 -10.15 -56.89
C THR A 3 6.80 -9.50 -56.99
N GLU A 4 6.03 -9.55 -55.90
CA GLU A 4 5.09 -8.48 -55.58
C GLU A 4 5.56 -7.83 -54.28
N GLN A 5 6.11 -6.64 -54.45
CA GLN A 5 6.62 -5.78 -53.40
C GLN A 5 5.46 -5.05 -52.71
N THR A 6 5.59 -5.03 -51.40
CA THR A 6 5.00 -4.11 -50.43
C THR A 6 5.07 -2.64 -50.85
N ALA A 7 3.95 -1.94 -50.70
CA ALA A 7 3.94 -0.49 -50.46
C ALA A 7 2.75 -0.12 -49.56
N SER A 8 2.76 -0.63 -48.32
CA SER A 8 2.00 0.01 -47.23
C SER A 8 2.82 1.21 -46.77
N GLY A 9 2.52 2.38 -47.35
CA GLY A 9 3.08 3.65 -46.88
C GLY A 9 2.61 3.90 -45.44
N PRO A 10 3.44 4.53 -44.59
CA PRO A 10 3.07 4.73 -43.20
C PRO A 10 1.87 5.66 -43.11
N PHE A 11 0.74 5.14 -42.60
CA PHE A 11 -0.36 5.95 -42.10
C PHE A 11 0.19 6.87 -41.00
N ARG A 12 0.37 8.16 -41.33
CA ARG A 12 0.63 9.20 -40.34
C ARG A 12 -0.70 9.56 -39.67
N ILE A 13 -0.91 9.00 -38.49
CA ILE A 13 -1.85 9.56 -37.54
C ILE A 13 -1.09 10.70 -36.83
N ILE A 14 -1.43 11.95 -37.17
CA ILE A 14 -1.04 13.10 -36.34
C ILE A 14 -2.11 13.18 -35.25
N LEU A 15 -1.82 12.59 -34.09
CA LEU A 15 -2.56 12.86 -32.86
C LEU A 15 -2.08 14.22 -32.35
N ASP A 16 -2.87 15.24 -32.64
CA ASP A 16 -2.79 16.54 -31.97
C ASP A 16 -3.40 16.39 -30.56
N GLU A 17 -2.60 15.88 -29.62
CA GLU A 17 -2.93 15.82 -28.20
C GLU A 17 -1.79 16.38 -27.32
N ILE A 18 -0.95 17.27 -27.85
CA ILE A 18 0.15 17.91 -27.09
C ILE A 18 -0.34 19.15 -26.29
N GLY A 19 -1.66 19.36 -26.19
CA GLY A 19 -2.23 20.55 -25.57
C GLY A 19 -2.81 20.42 -24.16
N TYR A 20 -3.04 19.23 -23.58
CA TYR A 20 -4.03 19.13 -22.49
C TYR A 20 -3.61 18.67 -21.10
N TYR A 21 -2.39 18.19 -20.86
CA TYR A 21 -1.92 17.95 -19.49
C TYR A 21 -0.40 18.13 -19.42
N ASP A 22 0.05 19.34 -19.12
CA ASP A 22 1.41 19.56 -18.62
C ASP A 22 1.38 19.50 -17.08
N PRO A 23 1.69 18.35 -16.46
CA PRO A 23 1.68 18.21 -15.01
C PRO A 23 2.59 19.24 -14.32
N ALA A 24 3.65 19.71 -14.98
CA ALA A 24 4.57 20.68 -14.40
C ALA A 24 3.97 22.10 -14.25
N ILE A 25 3.03 22.49 -15.12
CA ILE A 25 2.34 23.79 -15.04
C ILE A 25 1.24 23.73 -13.97
N ASP A 26 0.53 22.59 -13.90
CA ASP A 26 -0.50 22.37 -12.89
C ASP A 26 0.07 22.38 -11.48
N ASP A 27 1.24 21.79 -11.27
CA ASP A 27 1.90 21.76 -9.97
C ASP A 27 2.29 23.17 -9.51
N ARG A 28 2.83 24.00 -10.39
CA ARG A 28 3.20 25.40 -10.06
C ARG A 28 1.99 26.26 -9.72
N LEU A 29 0.88 26.12 -10.45
CA LEU A 29 -0.35 26.84 -10.14
C LEU A 29 -0.92 26.39 -8.79
N LYS A 30 -0.95 25.08 -8.53
CA LYS A 30 -1.42 24.51 -7.25
C LYS A 30 -0.55 25.00 -6.08
N GLU A 31 0.77 25.03 -6.23
CA GLU A 31 1.69 25.59 -5.23
C GLU A 31 1.43 27.07 -4.98
N THR A 32 1.27 27.86 -6.05
CA THR A 32 0.98 29.30 -5.95
C THR A 32 -0.32 29.54 -5.18
N LEU A 33 -1.38 28.82 -5.53
CA LEU A 33 -2.69 28.97 -4.88
C LEU A 33 -2.67 28.56 -3.41
N ARG A 34 -1.92 27.50 -3.04
CA ARG A 34 -1.78 27.06 -1.64
C ARG A 34 -0.99 28.03 -0.77
N ALA A 35 -0.17 28.88 -1.40
CA ALA A 35 0.63 29.89 -0.71
C ALA A 35 -0.13 31.22 -0.48
N LEU A 36 -1.35 31.38 -1.02
CA LEU A 36 -2.11 32.61 -0.88
C LEU A 36 -2.87 32.67 0.45
N ASP A 37 -2.89 33.86 1.04
CA ASP A 37 -3.72 34.15 2.20
C ASP A 37 -5.21 34.00 1.85
N GLY A 38 -5.93 33.24 2.69
CA GLY A 38 -7.35 32.95 2.51
C GLY A 38 -7.66 31.63 1.77
N ILE A 39 -6.66 30.97 1.17
CA ILE A 39 -6.82 29.63 0.60
C ILE A 39 -6.26 28.60 1.58
N THR A 40 -7.09 27.64 1.98
CA THR A 40 -6.63 26.58 2.88
C THR A 40 -5.72 25.60 2.14
N ASN A 41 -4.56 25.30 2.71
CA ASN A 41 -3.65 24.27 2.19
C ASN A 41 -4.16 22.86 2.52
N ALA A 42 -5.28 22.48 1.91
CA ALA A 42 -5.90 21.16 2.02
C ALA A 42 -6.56 20.79 0.68
N THR A 43 -6.69 19.49 0.41
CA THR A 43 -7.40 19.00 -0.80
C THR A 43 -8.88 19.39 -0.77
N TYR A 44 -9.48 19.34 0.42
CA TYR A 44 -10.82 19.84 0.68
C TYR A 44 -10.96 20.24 2.15
N VAL A 45 -11.96 21.07 2.46
CA VAL A 45 -12.31 21.45 3.84
C VAL A 45 -13.82 21.37 4.00
N VAL A 46 -14.27 20.62 5.01
CA VAL A 46 -15.70 20.51 5.34
C VAL A 46 -16.07 21.58 6.37
N THR A 47 -17.12 22.34 6.11
CA THR A 47 -17.68 23.35 7.02
C THR A 47 -19.21 23.21 7.03
N GLY A 48 -19.74 22.57 8.08
CA GLY A 48 -21.16 22.21 8.12
C GLY A 48 -21.52 21.26 6.98
N ASP A 49 -22.55 21.60 6.20
CA ASP A 49 -23.00 20.83 5.02
C ASP A 49 -22.28 21.22 3.71
N MET A 50 -21.27 22.08 3.78
CA MET A 50 -20.52 22.57 2.62
C MET A 50 -19.08 22.08 2.63
N VAL A 51 -18.52 21.86 1.44
CA VAL A 51 -17.15 21.44 1.22
C VAL A 51 -16.48 22.41 0.25
N PHE A 52 -15.38 23.01 0.69
CA PHE A 52 -14.42 23.65 -0.20
C PHE A 52 -13.61 22.57 -0.92
N VAL A 53 -13.53 22.62 -2.25
CA VAL A 53 -12.77 21.65 -3.05
C VAL A 53 -11.65 22.37 -3.80
N PHE A 54 -10.39 22.03 -3.49
CA PHE A 54 -9.24 22.73 -4.05
C PHE A 54 -9.11 22.54 -5.56
N ASP A 55 -9.35 21.33 -6.08
CA ASP A 55 -9.29 21.11 -7.53
C ASP A 55 -10.38 21.87 -8.29
N LYS A 56 -11.53 22.17 -7.65
CA LYS A 56 -12.52 23.09 -8.22
C LYS A 56 -12.00 24.51 -8.30
N LEU A 57 -11.33 24.99 -7.25
CA LEU A 57 -10.69 26.31 -7.27
C LEU A 57 -9.66 26.40 -8.40
N VAL A 58 -8.81 25.38 -8.56
CA VAL A 58 -7.83 25.30 -9.66
C VAL A 58 -8.54 25.36 -11.02
N SER A 59 -9.63 24.63 -11.19
CA SER A 59 -10.43 24.63 -12.43
C SER A 59 -11.03 26.00 -12.73
N LEU A 60 -11.58 26.69 -11.71
CA LEU A 60 -12.13 28.04 -11.84
C LEU A 60 -11.04 29.07 -12.22
N VAL A 61 -9.88 29.00 -11.57
CA VAL A 61 -8.73 29.89 -11.85
C VAL A 61 -8.22 29.65 -13.26
N LYS A 62 -8.04 28.39 -13.68
CA LYS A 62 -7.64 28.06 -15.06
C LYS A 62 -8.63 28.60 -16.09
N LYS A 63 -9.93 28.48 -15.82
CA LYS A 63 -10.96 29.04 -16.71
C LYS A 63 -10.84 30.56 -16.80
N HIS A 64 -10.61 31.24 -15.67
CA HIS A 64 -10.42 32.68 -15.66
C HIS A 64 -9.15 33.12 -16.40
N LEU A 65 -8.03 32.43 -16.20
CA LEU A 65 -6.77 32.69 -16.92
C LEU A 65 -6.89 32.44 -18.42
N LYS A 66 -7.79 31.54 -18.85
CA LYS A 66 -8.07 31.35 -20.28
C LYS A 66 -8.75 32.58 -20.89
N ASP A 67 -9.66 33.20 -20.14
CA ASP A 67 -10.39 34.40 -20.56
C ASP A 67 -9.55 35.68 -20.34
N HIS A 68 -8.60 35.65 -19.40
CA HIS A 68 -7.71 36.75 -19.03
C HIS A 68 -6.25 36.26 -18.82
N PRO A 69 -5.48 36.03 -19.91
CA PRO A 69 -4.15 35.42 -19.84
C PRO A 69 -3.11 36.21 -19.04
N ASP A 70 -3.27 37.53 -18.95
CA ASP A 70 -2.32 38.42 -18.26
C ASP A 70 -2.67 38.66 -16.78
N ALA A 71 -3.74 38.05 -16.26
CA ALA A 71 -4.15 38.23 -14.87
C ALA A 71 -3.27 37.41 -13.91
N ASP A 72 -2.87 38.00 -12.77
CA ASP A 72 -2.17 37.26 -11.71
C ASP A 72 -3.21 36.53 -10.83
N PRO A 73 -3.11 35.19 -10.65
CA PRO A 73 -3.98 34.44 -9.74
C PRO A 73 -4.09 35.03 -8.34
N ARG A 74 -3.05 35.73 -7.86
CA ARG A 74 -3.02 36.40 -6.56
C ARG A 74 -4.12 37.44 -6.38
N ASP A 75 -4.57 38.04 -7.47
CA ASP A 75 -5.50 39.17 -7.42
C ASP A 75 -6.97 38.74 -7.29
N PHE A 76 -7.29 37.49 -7.65
CA PHE A 76 -8.69 37.06 -7.75
C PHE A 76 -8.99 35.66 -7.19
N ALA A 77 -7.97 34.82 -6.93
CA ALA A 77 -8.23 33.44 -6.53
C ALA A 77 -8.94 33.32 -5.17
N SER A 78 -8.64 34.21 -4.22
CA SER A 78 -9.29 34.21 -2.90
C SER A 78 -10.79 34.51 -3.00
N ASP A 79 -11.21 35.35 -3.95
CA ASP A 79 -12.63 35.66 -4.17
C ASP A 79 -13.40 34.46 -4.76
N MET A 80 -12.69 33.55 -5.43
CA MET A 80 -13.26 32.33 -6.03
C MET A 80 -13.44 31.18 -5.03
N VAL A 81 -12.96 31.31 -3.78
CA VAL A 81 -13.12 30.27 -2.74
C VAL A 81 -14.59 29.95 -2.49
N SER A 82 -15.43 30.98 -2.47
CA SER A 82 -16.88 30.84 -2.31
C SER A 82 -17.51 30.00 -3.44
N ALA A 83 -17.11 30.23 -4.69
CA ALA A 83 -17.56 29.47 -5.84
C ALA A 83 -16.97 28.04 -5.88
N ALA A 84 -15.79 27.84 -5.29
CA ALA A 84 -15.17 26.53 -5.09
C ALA A 84 -15.78 25.73 -3.91
N THR A 85 -16.70 26.34 -3.16
CA THR A 85 -17.42 25.73 -2.05
C THR A 85 -18.79 25.25 -2.53
N MET A 86 -19.15 24.01 -2.20
CA MET A 86 -20.37 23.36 -2.68
C MET A 86 -20.95 22.39 -1.65
N PRO A 87 -22.20 21.92 -1.81
CA PRO A 87 -22.76 20.88 -0.96
C PRO A 87 -21.95 19.57 -0.99
N ILE A 88 -21.87 18.87 0.14
CA ILE A 88 -21.08 17.63 0.26
C ILE A 88 -21.42 16.59 -0.83
N ALA A 89 -22.72 16.40 -1.12
CA ALA A 89 -23.17 15.44 -2.12
C ALA A 89 -22.64 15.74 -3.52
N GLU A 90 -22.59 17.03 -3.92
CA GLU A 90 -22.01 17.47 -5.18
C GLU A 90 -20.49 17.23 -5.20
N ALA A 91 -19.80 17.51 -4.09
CA ALA A 91 -18.37 17.31 -3.96
C ALA A 91 -17.97 15.82 -4.11
N VAL A 92 -18.72 14.91 -3.48
CA VAL A 92 -18.46 13.46 -3.62
C VAL A 92 -18.74 12.99 -5.04
N LYS A 93 -19.88 13.38 -5.62
CA LYS A 93 -20.32 12.88 -6.93
C LYS A 93 -19.51 13.43 -8.09
N ASP A 94 -19.35 14.75 -8.15
CA ASP A 94 -18.80 15.44 -9.32
C ASP A 94 -17.30 15.66 -9.20
N TRP A 95 -16.80 15.80 -7.97
CA TRP A 95 -15.38 16.06 -7.68
C TRP A 95 -14.66 14.90 -6.99
N ARG A 96 -15.36 13.77 -6.76
CA ARG A 96 -14.79 12.55 -6.15
C ARG A 96 -14.10 12.80 -4.81
N VAL A 97 -14.61 13.77 -4.05
CA VAL A 97 -14.12 14.03 -2.70
C VAL A 97 -14.44 12.83 -1.81
N VAL A 98 -13.43 12.33 -1.10
CA VAL A 98 -13.59 11.21 -0.16
C VAL A 98 -12.91 11.55 1.18
N PRO A 99 -13.42 11.04 2.31
CA PRO A 99 -12.75 11.11 3.60
C PRO A 99 -11.29 10.66 3.51
N LEU A 100 -10.39 11.38 4.19
CA LEU A 100 -8.95 11.08 4.13
C LEU A 100 -8.68 9.63 4.57
N GLY A 101 -7.89 8.92 3.77
CA GLY A 101 -7.54 7.52 4.00
C GLY A 101 -8.57 6.53 3.46
N PHE A 102 -9.78 6.97 3.12
CA PHE A 102 -10.81 6.09 2.58
C PHE A 102 -10.77 6.00 1.04
N ARG A 103 -11.15 4.84 0.51
CA ARG A 103 -11.34 4.58 -0.92
C ARG A 103 -12.44 3.56 -1.15
N VAL A 104 -13.05 3.57 -2.32
CA VAL A 104 -14.02 2.54 -2.73
C VAL A 104 -13.35 1.57 -3.69
N GLU A 105 -13.56 0.27 -3.47
CA GLU A 105 -13.10 -0.79 -4.37
C GLU A 105 -14.29 -1.66 -4.80
N PRO A 106 -14.31 -2.13 -6.06
CA PRO A 106 -15.29 -3.11 -6.50
C PRO A 106 -15.01 -4.47 -5.86
N GLU A 107 -16.02 -5.09 -5.28
CA GLU A 107 -15.93 -6.41 -4.66
C GLU A 107 -17.19 -7.20 -4.96
N HIS A 108 -17.10 -8.28 -5.73
CA HIS A 108 -18.29 -8.97 -6.23
C HIS A 108 -19.19 -9.51 -5.08
N PRO A 109 -20.50 -9.20 -5.07
CA PRO A 109 -21.31 -8.59 -6.14
C PRO A 109 -21.60 -7.07 -6.03
N GLY A 110 -20.75 -6.27 -5.37
CA GLY A 110 -20.93 -4.82 -5.19
C GLY A 110 -19.63 -4.03 -4.99
N PHE A 111 -19.61 -3.18 -3.98
CA PHE A 111 -18.53 -2.26 -3.63
C PHE A 111 -18.27 -2.29 -2.12
N ARG A 112 -17.02 -2.07 -1.75
CA ARG A 112 -16.62 -1.94 -0.35
C ARG A 112 -15.77 -0.69 -0.17
N ILE A 113 -15.95 -0.03 0.97
CA ILE A 113 -15.19 1.16 1.35
C ILE A 113 -14.06 0.74 2.30
N TRP A 114 -12.83 1.02 1.89
CA TRP A 114 -11.59 0.65 2.56
C TRP A 114 -10.93 1.87 3.17
N HIS A 115 -10.28 1.70 4.31
CA HIS A 115 -9.32 2.64 4.88
C HIS A 115 -7.90 2.16 4.57
N THR A 116 -7.23 2.83 3.63
CA THR A 116 -5.92 2.47 3.07
C THR A 116 -4.86 2.31 4.15
N GLU A 117 -4.65 3.34 4.99
CA GLU A 117 -3.58 3.34 6.00
C GLU A 117 -3.80 2.34 7.14
N LEU A 118 -5.05 1.95 7.39
CA LEU A 118 -5.40 1.03 8.47
C LEU A 118 -5.56 -0.40 7.96
N HIS A 119 -5.44 -0.62 6.65
CA HIS A 119 -5.74 -1.89 5.99
C HIS A 119 -7.03 -2.53 6.52
N ALA A 120 -8.09 -1.72 6.55
CA ALA A 120 -9.38 -2.06 7.12
C ALA A 120 -10.50 -1.64 6.18
N HIS A 121 -11.73 -2.09 6.42
CA HIS A 121 -12.89 -1.68 5.65
C HIS A 121 -14.09 -1.38 6.55
N LEU A 122 -15.08 -0.67 6.01
CA LEU A 122 -16.36 -0.48 6.69
C LEU A 122 -17.08 -1.84 6.84
N PRO A 123 -17.85 -2.04 7.92
CA PRO A 123 -18.61 -3.28 8.13
C PRO A 123 -19.68 -3.57 7.07
N GLN A 124 -20.19 -2.51 6.44
CA GLN A 124 -21.26 -2.59 5.45
C GLN A 124 -20.70 -2.73 4.04
N ASP A 125 -21.30 -3.64 3.27
CA ASP A 125 -21.12 -3.73 1.81
C ASP A 125 -22.15 -2.85 1.09
N PHE A 126 -21.75 -2.30 -0.06
CA PHE A 126 -22.55 -1.37 -0.86
C PHE A 126 -22.93 -2.02 -2.18
N ALA A 127 -24.22 -2.05 -2.53
CA ALA A 127 -24.68 -2.71 -3.74
C ALA A 127 -24.24 -1.94 -5.00
N THR A 128 -24.26 -0.61 -4.93
CA THR A 128 -23.89 0.27 -6.03
C THR A 128 -22.83 1.28 -5.63
N LYS A 129 -22.20 1.90 -6.64
CA LYS A 129 -21.27 2.99 -6.42
C LYS A 129 -21.96 4.22 -5.82
N ASP A 130 -23.23 4.43 -6.14
CA ASP A 130 -24.01 5.55 -5.58
C ASP A 130 -24.26 5.34 -4.08
N ASP A 131 -24.56 4.12 -3.64
CA ASP A 131 -24.68 3.81 -2.21
C ASP A 131 -23.35 4.07 -1.45
N ALA A 132 -22.21 3.74 -2.08
CA ALA A 132 -20.89 4.04 -1.53
C ALA A 132 -20.62 5.56 -1.48
N ASN A 133 -21.07 6.32 -2.48
CA ASN A 133 -20.99 7.78 -2.47
C ASN A 133 -21.83 8.37 -1.33
N ASP A 134 -23.04 7.87 -1.12
CA ASP A 134 -23.89 8.31 0.00
C ASP A 134 -23.22 8.05 1.36
N ALA A 135 -22.54 6.91 1.51
CA ALA A 135 -21.72 6.65 2.70
C ALA A 135 -20.55 7.62 2.86
N PHE A 136 -19.88 8.03 1.78
CA PHE A 136 -18.87 9.09 1.85
C PHE A 136 -19.46 10.44 2.27
N VAL A 137 -20.67 10.77 1.82
CA VAL A 137 -21.36 11.99 2.27
C VAL A 137 -21.58 11.95 3.78
N SER A 138 -22.11 10.85 4.32
CA SER A 138 -22.29 10.67 5.77
C SER A 138 -20.97 10.78 6.54
N LEU A 139 -19.92 10.09 6.09
CA LEU A 139 -18.60 10.16 6.72
C LEU A 139 -18.01 11.58 6.73
N LEU A 140 -18.18 12.34 5.64
CA LEU A 140 -17.71 13.74 5.56
C LEU A 140 -18.49 14.66 6.50
N LYS A 141 -19.77 14.38 6.77
CA LYS A 141 -20.57 15.07 7.78
C LYS A 141 -20.17 14.72 9.23
N GLY A 142 -19.28 13.74 9.40
CA GLY A 142 -18.90 13.21 10.71
C GLY A 142 -19.91 12.22 11.29
N GLU A 143 -20.79 11.68 10.45
CA GLU A 143 -21.69 10.59 10.82
C GLU A 143 -20.96 9.25 10.74
N ASN A 144 -21.40 8.28 11.53
CA ASN A 144 -20.87 6.92 11.48
C ASN A 144 -21.76 6.03 10.61
N ILE A 145 -21.13 5.24 9.74
CA ILE A 145 -21.77 4.16 9.01
C ILE A 145 -22.03 3.00 9.98
N PRO A 146 -23.28 2.50 10.06
CA PRO A 146 -23.66 1.46 11.00
C PRO A 146 -22.98 0.12 10.70
N GLY A 147 -22.86 -0.70 11.73
CA GLY A 147 -22.36 -2.07 11.64
C GLY A 147 -21.30 -2.39 12.69
N ASP A 148 -21.10 -3.69 12.89
CA ASP A 148 -20.16 -4.21 13.88
C ASP A 148 -18.76 -4.29 13.28
N GLY A 149 -17.78 -3.70 13.97
CA GLY A 149 -16.37 -3.73 13.60
C GLY A 149 -15.51 -4.36 14.67
N ASN A 150 -14.34 -4.86 14.27
CA ASN A 150 -13.33 -5.40 15.18
C ASN A 150 -12.61 -4.29 15.97
N PHE A 151 -12.73 -3.03 15.55
CA PHE A 151 -12.22 -1.85 16.23
C PHE A 151 -12.95 -0.58 15.79
N ALA A 152 -12.74 0.53 16.50
CA ALA A 152 -13.29 1.84 16.17
C ALA A 152 -12.18 2.87 15.93
N TYR A 153 -12.22 3.59 14.82
CA TYR A 153 -11.33 4.71 14.51
C TYR A 153 -12.12 6.01 14.44
N LYS A 154 -11.79 6.97 15.31
CA LYS A 154 -12.54 8.24 15.46
C LYS A 154 -14.07 8.06 15.64
N GLY A 155 -14.48 6.94 16.25
CA GLY A 155 -15.90 6.60 16.44
C GLY A 155 -16.51 5.74 15.32
N GLN A 156 -15.89 5.67 14.14
CA GLN A 156 -16.32 4.78 13.05
C GLN A 156 -15.84 3.34 13.29
N ASN A 157 -16.76 2.37 13.30
CA ASN A 157 -16.43 0.96 13.37
C ASN A 157 -15.79 0.49 12.05
N LEU A 158 -14.75 -0.35 12.14
CA LEU A 158 -13.99 -0.89 11.01
C LEU A 158 -13.62 -2.37 11.25
N ILE A 159 -13.45 -3.11 10.16
CA ILE A 159 -13.04 -4.53 10.15
C ILE A 159 -11.64 -4.63 9.53
N TYR A 160 -10.74 -5.38 10.16
CA TYR A 160 -9.42 -5.63 9.55
C TYR A 160 -9.51 -6.62 8.41
N THR A 161 -8.61 -6.41 7.47
CA THR A 161 -8.37 -7.33 6.36
C THR A 161 -7.48 -8.49 6.79
N HIS A 162 -6.60 -8.24 7.77
CA HIS A 162 -5.66 -9.23 8.29
C HIS A 162 -5.73 -9.25 9.81
N SER A 163 -5.68 -10.46 10.36
CA SER A 163 -5.63 -10.59 11.82
C SER A 163 -4.27 -10.11 12.34
N MET A 164 -4.31 -9.18 13.29
CA MET A 164 -3.14 -8.77 14.07
C MET A 164 -2.96 -9.60 15.34
N ASP A 165 -3.51 -10.82 15.35
CA ASP A 165 -3.36 -11.73 16.46
C ASP A 165 -1.99 -12.42 16.41
N PRO A 166 -1.07 -12.15 17.36
CA PRO A 166 0.22 -12.84 17.41
C PRO A 166 0.09 -14.36 17.60
N ASP A 167 -1.07 -14.88 18.01
CA ASP A 167 -1.31 -16.32 18.12
C ASP A 167 -1.51 -17.03 16.76
N LEU A 168 -1.69 -16.26 15.68
CA LEU A 168 -1.76 -16.79 14.31
C LEU A 168 -0.40 -16.80 13.59
N LEU A 169 0.67 -16.35 14.25
CA LEU A 169 2.01 -16.43 13.69
C LEU A 169 2.43 -17.90 13.52
N PRO A 170 3.15 -18.25 12.44
CA PRO A 170 3.59 -19.62 12.24
C PRO A 170 4.49 -20.08 13.38
N GLU A 171 4.49 -21.38 13.64
CA GLU A 171 5.38 -21.95 14.62
C GLU A 171 6.84 -21.64 14.26
N LYS A 172 7.60 -21.24 15.27
CA LYS A 172 9.02 -20.94 15.07
C LYS A 172 9.76 -22.22 14.69
N PRO A 173 10.65 -22.18 13.66
CA PRO A 173 11.53 -23.29 13.36
C PRO A 173 12.37 -23.67 14.59
N LYS A 174 12.46 -24.98 14.85
CA LYS A 174 13.31 -25.50 15.93
C LYS A 174 14.77 -25.24 15.61
N VAL A 175 15.56 -24.80 16.58
CA VAL A 175 16.99 -24.63 16.36
C VAL A 175 17.65 -26.01 16.31
N LEU A 176 18.43 -26.29 15.26
CA LEU A 176 19.15 -27.57 15.09
C LEU A 176 20.13 -27.83 16.23
N ARG A 177 20.77 -26.77 16.73
CA ARG A 177 21.80 -26.83 17.77
C ARG A 177 21.91 -25.51 18.52
N LYS A 178 22.80 -25.45 19.51
CA LYS A 178 23.03 -24.23 20.28
C LYS A 178 23.77 -23.20 19.44
N CYS A 179 23.06 -22.16 18.99
CA CYS A 179 23.67 -21.05 18.27
C CYS A 179 24.48 -20.13 19.21
N PRO A 180 25.53 -19.45 18.72
CA PRO A 180 26.28 -18.46 19.47
C PRO A 180 25.40 -17.29 19.91
N ALA A 181 25.80 -16.59 20.98
CA ALA A 181 25.06 -15.42 21.44
C ALA A 181 25.33 -14.20 20.54
N VAL A 182 24.26 -13.53 20.11
CA VAL A 182 24.33 -12.22 19.44
C VAL A 182 23.85 -11.16 20.43
N GLN A 183 24.61 -10.08 20.58
CA GLN A 183 24.38 -9.06 21.61
C GLN A 183 23.36 -7.99 21.19
N GLN A 184 23.30 -7.62 19.91
CA GLN A 184 22.43 -6.55 19.42
C GLN A 184 21.91 -6.85 18.03
N THR A 185 20.65 -6.49 17.78
CA THR A 185 20.02 -6.49 16.45
C THR A 185 19.14 -5.26 16.33
N ILE A 186 18.93 -4.83 15.09
CA ILE A 186 17.94 -3.80 14.78
C ILE A 186 16.64 -4.53 14.47
N THR A 187 15.57 -4.12 15.14
CA THR A 187 14.20 -4.61 14.90
C THR A 187 13.38 -3.47 14.28
N ALA A 188 12.41 -3.78 13.44
CA ALA A 188 11.58 -2.77 12.80
C ALA A 188 10.77 -1.98 13.84
N LEU A 189 10.29 -2.63 14.91
CA LEU A 189 9.59 -1.96 16.00
C LEU A 189 10.52 -1.46 17.12
N GLY A 190 11.84 -1.56 16.97
CA GLY A 190 12.78 -1.26 18.05
C GLY A 190 12.83 0.21 18.47
N GLY A 191 12.59 1.12 17.51
CA GLY A 191 12.48 2.57 17.73
C GLY A 191 11.04 3.08 17.79
N THR A 192 10.04 2.19 17.73
CA THR A 192 8.64 2.57 17.68
C THR A 192 8.03 2.55 19.07
N GLU A 193 7.38 3.65 19.45
CA GLU A 193 6.67 3.77 20.72
C GLU A 193 5.16 3.60 20.53
N PHE A 194 4.50 3.07 21.57
CA PHE A 194 3.04 2.97 21.59
C PHE A 194 2.41 4.36 21.78
N LEU A 195 1.58 4.78 20.83
CA LEU A 195 0.80 6.01 20.94
C LEU A 195 -0.62 5.73 21.45
N LYS A 196 -0.97 6.33 22.60
CA LYS A 196 -2.32 6.24 23.17
C LYS A 196 -3.33 6.90 22.23
N GLY A 197 -4.45 6.23 21.98
CA GLY A 197 -5.50 6.70 21.06
C GLY A 197 -5.46 6.03 19.69
N PHE A 198 -4.38 5.29 19.38
CA PHE A 198 -4.41 4.33 18.29
C PHE A 198 -5.22 3.11 18.75
N SER A 199 -6.48 3.05 18.34
CA SER A 199 -7.46 2.03 18.70
C SER A 199 -7.18 0.59 18.19
N PRO A 200 -6.33 0.32 17.17
CA PRO A 200 -6.30 -1.03 16.63
C PRO A 200 -5.54 -2.06 17.48
N VAL A 201 -4.57 -1.59 18.26
CA VAL A 201 -3.66 -2.44 19.02
C VAL A 201 -3.60 -1.91 20.44
N SER A 202 -3.94 -2.73 21.43
CA SER A 202 -3.75 -2.33 22.83
C SER A 202 -2.25 -2.22 23.14
N LYS A 203 -1.88 -1.39 24.13
CA LYS A 203 -0.49 -1.29 24.59
C LYS A 203 0.13 -2.67 24.87
N ALA A 204 -0.62 -3.53 25.57
CA ALA A 204 -0.20 -4.89 25.88
C ALA A 204 0.04 -5.75 24.63
N ARG A 205 -0.83 -5.62 23.61
CA ARG A 205 -0.66 -6.33 22.33
C ARG A 205 0.55 -5.79 21.57
N PHE A 206 0.77 -4.48 21.55
CA PHE A 206 1.94 -3.86 20.92
C PHE A 206 3.24 -4.35 21.57
N GLU A 207 3.34 -4.30 22.90
CA GLU A 207 4.51 -4.77 23.64
C GLU A 207 4.77 -6.26 23.41
N ARG A 208 3.71 -7.07 23.32
CA ARG A 208 3.80 -8.50 22.96
C ARG A 208 4.37 -8.70 21.56
N ILE A 209 3.88 -7.97 20.55
CA ILE A 209 4.37 -8.06 19.17
C ILE A 209 5.84 -7.62 19.09
N GLN A 210 6.19 -6.50 19.74
CA GLN A 210 7.57 -6.00 19.79
C GLN A 210 8.53 -7.03 20.44
N ALA A 211 8.10 -7.69 21.52
CA ALA A 211 8.89 -8.75 22.17
C ALA A 211 9.05 -10.00 21.27
N ILE A 212 7.99 -10.39 20.55
CA ILE A 212 8.03 -11.51 19.59
C ILE A 212 9.00 -11.20 18.46
N GLU A 213 8.89 -10.02 17.83
CA GLU A 213 9.77 -9.57 16.76
C GLU A 213 11.23 -9.58 17.23
N LYS A 214 11.52 -8.94 18.37
CA LYS A 214 12.87 -8.88 18.92
C LYS A 214 13.46 -10.27 19.11
N ARG A 215 12.68 -11.21 19.64
CA ARG A 215 13.12 -12.60 19.82
C ARG A 215 13.38 -13.28 18.47
N TRP A 216 12.49 -13.12 17.50
CA TRP A 216 12.64 -13.72 16.17
C TRP A 216 13.85 -13.19 15.42
N VAL A 217 14.08 -11.88 15.43
CA VAL A 217 15.26 -11.27 14.80
C VAL A 217 16.54 -11.73 15.49
N LEU A 218 16.58 -11.76 16.82
CA LEU A 218 17.73 -12.29 17.56
C LEU A 218 18.02 -13.75 17.17
N ASP A 219 17.00 -14.59 17.11
CA ASP A 219 17.17 -16.00 16.76
C ASP A 219 17.62 -16.17 15.31
N ARG A 220 17.10 -15.36 14.38
CA ARG A 220 17.56 -15.34 12.98
C ARG A 220 19.04 -14.98 12.88
N GLU A 221 19.49 -13.93 13.56
CA GLU A 221 20.91 -13.52 13.51
C GLU A 221 21.82 -14.57 14.15
N ARG A 222 21.37 -15.24 15.22
CA ARG A 222 22.11 -16.35 15.83
C ARG A 222 22.24 -17.53 14.88
N MET A 223 21.15 -17.93 14.22
CA MET A 223 21.15 -19.01 13.22
C MET A 223 22.03 -18.65 12.01
N ARG A 224 21.96 -17.40 11.54
CA ARG A 224 22.82 -16.90 10.45
C ARG A 224 24.30 -16.97 10.84
N SER A 225 24.65 -16.48 12.02
CA SER A 225 26.02 -16.55 12.52
C SER A 225 26.49 -18.00 12.66
N ASP A 226 25.64 -18.90 13.13
CA ASP A 226 25.96 -20.31 13.25
C ASP A 226 26.25 -20.94 11.87
N ALA A 227 25.39 -20.65 10.89
CA ALA A 227 25.51 -21.13 9.53
C ALA A 227 26.77 -20.66 8.83
N LEU A 228 27.18 -19.41 9.04
CA LEU A 228 28.41 -18.89 8.45
C LEU A 228 29.68 -19.61 8.94
N HIS A 229 29.67 -20.09 10.18
CA HIS A 229 30.86 -20.72 10.79
C HIS A 229 30.84 -22.26 10.71
N ASN A 230 29.68 -22.88 10.46
CA ASN A 230 29.50 -24.32 10.61
C ASN A 230 28.61 -24.91 9.51
N ILE A 231 28.69 -24.36 8.29
CA ILE A 231 27.82 -24.74 7.17
C ILE A 231 27.88 -26.24 6.87
N ASP A 232 29.07 -26.85 6.90
CA ASP A 232 29.25 -28.27 6.59
C ASP A 232 28.54 -29.16 7.62
N GLU A 233 28.65 -28.85 8.91
CA GLU A 233 28.00 -29.60 9.98
C GLU A 233 26.47 -29.45 9.94
N LEU A 234 25.98 -28.23 9.68
CA LEU A 234 24.55 -28.00 9.49
C LEU A 234 24.01 -28.76 8.29
N TRP A 235 24.76 -28.78 7.19
CA TRP A 235 24.36 -29.47 5.95
C TRP A 235 24.11 -30.96 6.19
N LEU A 236 24.97 -31.60 7.01
CA LEU A 236 24.81 -33.00 7.42
C LEU A 236 23.56 -33.26 8.29
N GLN A 237 23.02 -32.23 8.95
CA GLN A 237 21.87 -32.36 9.84
C GLN A 237 20.53 -31.97 9.18
N LEU A 238 20.56 -31.40 7.97
CA LEU A 238 19.36 -30.89 7.27
C LEU A 238 18.32 -31.97 6.96
N GLU A 239 18.73 -33.22 6.78
CA GLU A 239 17.79 -34.33 6.53
C GLU A 239 16.84 -34.56 7.70
N ASN A 240 17.27 -34.23 8.92
CA ASN A 240 16.50 -34.36 10.15
C ASN A 240 15.81 -33.05 10.57
N PHE A 241 16.01 -31.96 9.80
CA PHE A 241 15.36 -30.69 10.09
C PHE A 241 13.88 -30.74 9.71
N SER A 242 13.04 -30.14 10.56
CA SER A 242 11.62 -29.99 10.24
C SER A 242 11.41 -28.76 9.37
N TRP A 243 11.14 -29.01 8.09
CA TRP A 243 10.92 -27.96 7.07
C TRP A 243 9.48 -27.45 7.01
N ALA A 244 8.55 -28.06 7.77
CA ALA A 244 7.12 -27.74 7.70
C ALA A 244 6.83 -26.25 7.96
N ALA A 245 7.51 -25.65 8.96
CA ALA A 245 7.39 -24.23 9.28
C ALA A 245 7.98 -23.29 8.20
N CYS A 246 8.76 -23.81 7.27
CA CYS A 246 9.38 -23.05 6.19
C CYS A 246 8.54 -23.02 4.90
N ASN A 247 7.42 -23.77 4.86
CA ASN A 247 6.56 -23.88 3.69
C ASN A 247 5.40 -22.85 3.64
N GLY A 248 5.57 -21.69 4.27
CA GLY A 248 4.52 -20.68 4.44
C GLY A 248 4.41 -19.63 3.33
N VAL A 249 5.07 -19.83 2.20
CA VAL A 249 5.09 -18.84 1.09
C VAL A 249 4.00 -19.17 0.09
N ASP A 250 3.07 -18.24 -0.14
CA ASP A 250 1.98 -18.39 -1.10
C ASP A 250 2.21 -17.67 -2.44
N ASP A 251 3.45 -17.29 -2.72
CA ASP A 251 3.80 -16.63 -3.97
C ASP A 251 3.44 -17.50 -5.19
N GLU A 252 2.97 -16.87 -6.26
CA GLU A 252 2.80 -17.52 -7.55
C GLU A 252 4.17 -17.79 -8.16
N ILE A 253 4.41 -19.03 -8.57
CA ILE A 253 5.61 -19.38 -9.31
C ILE A 253 5.36 -19.04 -10.78
N SER A 254 6.15 -18.13 -11.35
CA SER A 254 6.05 -17.83 -12.79
C SER A 254 6.35 -19.07 -13.65
N ASP A 255 5.72 -19.18 -14.82
CA ASP A 255 5.88 -20.34 -15.72
C ASP A 255 7.34 -20.61 -16.12
N TYR A 256 8.17 -19.56 -16.15
CA TYR A 256 9.60 -19.63 -16.48
C TYR A 256 10.48 -20.23 -15.37
N ALA A 257 9.97 -20.37 -14.14
CA ALA A 257 10.71 -20.90 -12.99
C ALA A 257 10.83 -22.43 -12.98
N SER A 258 10.04 -23.11 -13.82
CA SER A 258 9.93 -24.58 -13.83
C SER A 258 11.26 -25.28 -14.12
N GLU A 259 12.06 -24.77 -15.06
CA GLU A 259 13.38 -25.31 -15.38
C GLU A 259 14.39 -25.11 -14.24
N ASP A 260 14.33 -23.97 -13.56
CA ASP A 260 15.22 -23.65 -12.45
C ASP A 260 14.90 -24.49 -11.22
N LEU A 261 13.61 -24.74 -10.96
CA LEU A 261 13.17 -25.66 -9.91
C LEU A 261 13.73 -27.06 -10.07
N VAL A 262 13.70 -27.64 -11.29
CA VAL A 262 14.28 -28.95 -11.56
C VAL A 262 15.78 -28.97 -11.25
N LYS A 263 16.52 -27.93 -11.64
CA LYS A 263 17.95 -27.80 -11.34
C LYS A 263 18.19 -27.68 -9.83
N LEU A 264 17.41 -26.87 -9.12
CA LEU A 264 17.53 -26.67 -7.67
C LEU A 264 17.29 -27.98 -6.90
N ARG A 265 16.28 -28.77 -7.30
CA ARG A 265 16.01 -30.07 -6.68
C ARG A 265 17.16 -31.06 -6.86
N ASN A 266 17.82 -31.04 -8.02
CA ASN A 266 18.97 -31.89 -8.30
C ASN A 266 20.23 -31.45 -7.54
N LEU A 267 20.46 -30.13 -7.43
CA LEU A 267 21.64 -29.57 -6.75
C LEU A 267 21.53 -29.62 -5.23
N TYR A 268 20.31 -29.52 -4.68
CA TYR A 268 20.07 -29.46 -3.24
C TYR A 268 19.07 -30.53 -2.77
N PRO A 269 19.41 -31.83 -2.89
CA PRO A 269 18.51 -32.92 -2.53
C PRO A 269 18.15 -32.93 -1.04
N GLY A 270 18.99 -32.34 -0.18
CA GLY A 270 18.71 -32.15 1.25
C GLY A 270 17.52 -31.23 1.55
N LEU A 271 17.08 -30.42 0.57
CA LEU A 271 15.94 -29.50 0.68
C LEU A 271 14.62 -30.10 0.14
N LYS A 272 14.57 -31.41 -0.09
CA LYS A 272 13.40 -32.11 -0.68
C LYS A 272 12.07 -31.90 0.05
N GLN A 273 12.10 -31.54 1.33
CA GLN A 273 10.90 -31.32 2.14
C GLN A 273 10.32 -29.90 2.01
N LEU A 274 11.06 -28.95 1.42
CA LEU A 274 10.49 -27.65 1.04
C LEU A 274 9.51 -27.82 -0.11
N SER A 275 8.45 -27.02 -0.15
CA SER A 275 7.56 -26.88 -1.30
C SER A 275 8.32 -26.23 -2.46
N ASP A 276 7.86 -26.42 -3.70
CA ASP A 276 8.48 -25.75 -4.86
C ASP A 276 8.38 -24.22 -4.73
N LYS A 277 7.25 -23.71 -4.24
CA LYS A 277 7.06 -22.27 -3.97
C LYS A 277 8.13 -21.73 -3.03
N SER A 278 8.32 -22.40 -1.90
CA SER A 278 9.27 -21.97 -0.87
C SER A 278 10.72 -22.12 -1.33
N LEU A 279 11.04 -23.20 -2.04
CA LEU A 279 12.37 -23.40 -2.61
C LEU A 279 12.74 -22.30 -3.60
N TYR A 280 11.81 -21.95 -4.51
CA TYR A 280 12.04 -20.91 -5.50
C TYR A 280 12.12 -19.52 -4.86
N HIS A 281 11.21 -19.19 -3.93
CA HIS A 281 11.24 -17.93 -3.19
C HIS A 281 12.60 -17.70 -2.49
N HIS A 282 13.13 -18.73 -1.82
CA HIS A 282 14.45 -18.63 -1.20
C HIS A 282 15.59 -18.47 -2.21
N PHE A 283 15.50 -19.12 -3.37
CA PHE A 283 16.48 -18.96 -4.44
C PHE A 283 16.47 -17.57 -5.05
N ASP A 284 15.29 -17.00 -5.32
CA ASP A 284 15.16 -15.65 -5.87
C ASP A 284 15.73 -14.60 -4.90
N GLY A 285 15.40 -14.71 -3.60
CA GLY A 285 15.99 -13.87 -2.56
C GLY A 285 17.52 -13.98 -2.47
N PHE A 286 18.07 -15.18 -2.68
CA PHE A 286 19.51 -15.39 -2.75
C PHE A 286 20.13 -14.70 -3.98
N GLN A 287 19.52 -14.84 -5.16
CA GLN A 287 20.01 -14.20 -6.38
C GLN A 287 20.07 -12.67 -6.24
N LEU A 288 19.02 -12.06 -5.67
CA LEU A 288 18.97 -10.62 -5.40
C LEU A 288 20.10 -10.18 -4.47
N THR A 289 20.38 -10.97 -3.43
CA THR A 289 21.46 -10.68 -2.47
C THR A 289 22.86 -10.83 -3.10
N CYS A 290 23.08 -11.84 -3.95
CA CYS A 290 24.35 -11.99 -4.66
C CYS A 290 24.58 -10.89 -5.68
N ARG A 291 23.53 -10.46 -6.39
CA ARG A 291 23.61 -9.36 -7.36
C ARG A 291 23.90 -8.02 -6.68
N SER A 292 23.35 -7.76 -5.50
CA SER A 292 23.61 -6.51 -4.76
C SER A 292 25.01 -6.44 -4.15
N LEU A 293 25.66 -7.57 -3.90
CA LEU A 293 27.06 -7.66 -3.44
C LEU A 293 28.10 -7.60 -4.58
N SER A 294 27.64 -7.67 -5.84
CA SER A 294 28.50 -7.66 -7.03
C SER A 294 28.64 -6.26 -7.67
N ASN A 295 28.05 -5.23 -7.03
CA ASN A 295 28.21 -3.80 -7.33
C ASN A 295 28.86 -3.09 -6.13
#